data_AF-A0A6H5GRT9-F1
#
_entry.id   AF-A0A6H5GRT9-F1
#
_cell.length_a   1.000
_cell.length_b   1.000
_cell.length_c   1.000
_cell.angle_alpha   90.00
_cell.angle_beta   90.00
_cell.angle_gamma   90.00
#
_symmetry.space_group_name_H-M   'P 1'
#
loop_
_entity.id
_entity.type
_entity.pdbx_description
1 polymer ?
#
loop_
_entity_poly.entity_id
_entity_poly.type
_entity_poly.pdbx_seq_one_letter_code
_entity_poly.pdbx_strand_id
1 'polypeptide(L)'
;MDAYLSNKGRSFFEEEDVDDDSFLRNSRIGKSNTDDRPRTNVDKFMGFEERRNALLQKQKEIEERTLKSTERSLLATAEELMRQREQLERSERRLDEINSTLRISQKHIQGIKSVFGGLKNFISGTKNAPSTSSSTSSQPSSNGFKPTKLYSPEEEPQEKVDKVMSHPGMRIRSMEDEKPRSTVSHQQAVDDNLSHMLNHMVRLKGLACDLSEEIDSQNELIDNIHDKTERADRTIHKQNKEISKLAK
;
A
#
# COMPACT_ATOMS: atom_id res chain seq x y z
N MET A 1 -25.63 -15.78 36.97
CA MET A 1 -24.67 -15.82 38.07
C MET A 1 -23.49 -16.65 37.59
N ASP A 2 -22.56 -16.06 36.84
CA ASP A 2 -21.41 -15.24 37.28
C ASP A 2 -20.16 -16.13 37.09
N ALA A 3 -19.02 -15.73 36.52
CA ALA A 3 -18.59 -14.49 35.90
C ALA A 3 -17.42 -14.82 34.94
N TYR A 4 -17.29 -14.01 33.90
CA TYR A 4 -16.07 -13.84 33.11
C TYR A 4 -14.92 -13.31 33.99
N LEU A 5 -13.67 -13.67 33.68
CA LEU A 5 -12.44 -12.83 33.77
C LEU A 5 -11.27 -13.69 33.21
N SER A 6 -10.88 -13.49 31.94
CA SER A 6 -9.83 -12.55 31.53
C SER A 6 -8.42 -13.00 31.96
N ASN A 7 -7.78 -13.88 31.19
CA ASN A 7 -6.31 -13.85 31.13
C ASN A 7 -5.89 -12.96 29.94
N LYS A 8 -5.81 -11.68 30.29
CA LYS A 8 -5.46 -10.53 29.47
C LYS A 8 -3.94 -10.47 29.35
N GLY A 9 -3.46 -10.48 28.10
CA GLY A 9 -2.24 -9.82 27.67
C GLY A 9 -0.93 -10.24 28.35
N ARG A 10 -0.08 -10.98 27.61
CA ARG A 10 1.37 -10.76 27.72
C ARG A 10 1.63 -9.29 27.36
N SER A 11 1.78 -8.47 28.40
CA SER A 11 2.13 -7.08 28.28
C SER A 11 3.56 -6.97 27.78
N PHE A 12 3.78 -6.14 26.78
CA PHE A 12 5.07 -5.78 26.17
C PHE A 12 5.94 -4.90 27.10
N PHE A 13 5.55 -4.80 28.38
CA PHE A 13 6.13 -3.99 29.45
C PHE A 13 6.24 -4.83 30.74
N GLU A 14 6.68 -6.10 30.63
CA GLU A 14 7.37 -6.70 31.78
C GLU A 14 8.78 -6.12 31.74
N GLU A 15 8.99 -5.07 32.53
CA GLU A 15 10.31 -4.71 33.02
C GLU A 15 10.90 -6.00 33.59
N GLU A 16 11.89 -6.53 32.88
CA GLU A 16 12.68 -7.67 33.32
C GLU A 16 13.46 -7.14 34.52
N ASP A 17 12.85 -7.21 35.70
CA ASP A 17 13.47 -6.87 36.98
C ASP A 17 14.75 -7.69 37.05
N VAL A 18 15.88 -7.02 36.74
CA VAL A 18 17.20 -7.63 36.82
C VAL A 18 17.40 -7.90 38.29
N ASP A 19 17.20 -9.16 38.67
CA ASP A 19 17.36 -9.64 40.05
C ASP A 19 18.65 -9.05 40.64
N ASP A 20 18.55 -8.39 41.78
CA ASP A 20 19.65 -7.63 42.39
C ASP A 20 20.89 -8.53 42.56
N ASP A 21 20.69 -9.82 42.75
CA ASP A 21 21.74 -10.84 42.82
C ASP A 21 22.51 -11.00 41.49
N SER A 22 21.86 -10.87 40.34
CA SER A 22 22.52 -10.86 39.03
C SER A 22 23.34 -9.59 38.81
N PHE A 23 22.84 -8.43 39.25
CA PHE A 23 23.56 -7.15 39.16
C PHE A 23 24.79 -7.13 40.10
N LEU A 24 24.64 -7.64 41.32
CA LEU A 24 25.72 -7.76 42.31
C LEU A 24 26.78 -8.80 41.91
N ARG A 25 26.41 -9.83 41.15
CA ARG A 25 27.36 -10.84 40.65
C ARG A 25 28.25 -10.29 39.54
N ASN A 26 27.73 -9.43 38.67
CA ASN A 26 28.52 -8.79 37.61
C ASN A 26 29.47 -7.72 38.15
N SER A 27 29.13 -7.09 39.27
CA SER A 27 29.95 -6.05 39.91
C SER A 27 31.12 -6.60 40.76
N ARG A 28 31.17 -7.92 41.02
CA ARG A 28 32.21 -8.57 41.84
C ARG A 28 33.38 -9.19 41.05
N ILE A 29 33.66 -8.76 39.81
CA ILE A 29 34.96 -9.05 39.18
C ILE A 29 35.96 -7.96 39.59
N GLY A 30 36.38 -8.02 40.86
CA GLY A 30 37.34 -7.06 41.41
C GLY A 30 37.78 -7.44 42.80
N LYS A 31 38.84 -8.26 42.87
CA LYS A 31 39.66 -8.63 44.05
C LYS A 31 39.10 -9.73 44.97
N SER A 32 39.64 -10.94 44.82
CA SER A 32 40.33 -11.66 45.91
C SER A 32 41.07 -12.89 45.35
N ASN A 33 42.24 -13.15 45.93
CA ASN A 33 43.30 -14.07 45.54
C ASN A 33 42.88 -15.55 45.46
N THR A 34 43.47 -16.32 44.53
CA THR A 34 44.45 -17.41 44.76
C THR A 34 44.59 -18.29 43.52
N ASP A 35 45.80 -18.81 43.31
CA ASP A 35 46.29 -19.75 42.29
C ASP A 35 46.75 -19.21 40.93
N ASP A 36 48.07 -19.02 40.87
CA ASP A 36 48.92 -19.02 39.68
C ASP A 36 48.69 -20.31 38.86
N ARG A 37 47.89 -20.18 37.80
CA ARG A 37 48.14 -20.85 36.52
C ARG A 37 48.00 -19.81 35.42
N PRO A 38 48.99 -19.62 34.53
CA PRO A 38 48.84 -18.74 33.38
C PRO A 38 47.98 -19.46 32.34
N ARG A 39 46.67 -19.57 32.61
CA ARG A 39 45.68 -19.86 31.57
C ARG A 39 45.57 -18.60 30.73
N THR A 40 46.03 -18.75 29.50
CA THR A 40 46.35 -17.69 28.56
C THR A 40 45.18 -16.73 28.37
N ASN A 41 45.45 -15.43 28.38
CA ASN A 41 44.50 -14.40 27.93
C ASN A 41 43.92 -14.68 26.52
N VAL A 42 44.60 -15.54 25.75
CA VAL A 42 44.21 -16.03 24.42
C VAL A 42 42.92 -16.86 24.45
N ASP A 43 42.68 -17.71 25.46
CA ASP A 43 41.46 -18.53 25.54
C ASP A 43 40.21 -17.67 25.79
N LYS A 44 40.33 -16.61 26.59
CA LYS A 44 39.24 -15.64 26.81
C LYS A 44 38.97 -14.80 25.57
N PHE A 45 40.02 -14.41 24.83
CA PHE A 45 39.87 -13.66 23.59
C PHE A 45 39.23 -14.49 22.47
N MET A 46 39.63 -15.76 22.33
CA MET A 46 39.04 -16.71 21.37
C MET A 46 37.55 -16.93 21.61
N GLY A 47 37.13 -17.15 22.86
CA GLY A 47 35.70 -17.32 23.18
C GLY A 47 34.88 -16.04 22.98
N PHE A 48 35.46 -14.86 23.19
CA PHE A 48 34.81 -13.58 22.91
C PHE A 48 34.67 -13.33 21.41
N GLU A 49 35.70 -13.64 20.63
CA GLU A 49 35.71 -13.46 19.18
C GLU A 49 34.76 -14.45 18.48
N GLU A 50 34.71 -15.71 18.94
CA GLU A 50 33.74 -16.71 18.50
C GLU A 50 32.31 -16.28 18.81
N ARG A 51 32.06 -15.78 20.03
CA ARG A 51 30.75 -15.24 20.42
C ARG A 51 30.35 -14.04 19.57
N ARG A 52 31.28 -13.14 19.27
CA ARG A 52 31.05 -11.97 18.39
C ARG A 52 30.68 -12.42 16.97
N ASN A 53 31.42 -13.38 16.41
CA ASN A 53 31.15 -13.91 15.08
C ASN A 53 29.80 -14.63 15.03
N ALA A 54 29.44 -15.39 16.07
CA ALA A 54 28.13 -16.03 16.18
C ALA A 54 26.98 -15.01 16.25
N LEU A 55 27.17 -13.88 16.95
CA LEU A 55 26.16 -12.81 17.01
C LEU A 55 25.99 -12.12 15.65
N LEU A 56 27.08 -11.81 14.94
CA LEU A 56 27.03 -11.23 13.60
C LEU A 56 26.32 -12.16 12.59
N GLN A 57 26.60 -13.46 12.68
CA GLN A 57 25.94 -14.45 11.83
C GLN A 57 24.43 -14.54 12.12
N LYS A 58 24.05 -14.55 13.40
CA LYS A 58 22.63 -14.52 13.79
C LYS A 58 21.93 -13.26 13.32
N GLN A 59 22.57 -12.10 13.42
CA GLN A 59 22.02 -10.84 12.92
C GLN A 59 21.74 -10.93 11.41
N LYS A 60 22.72 -11.39 10.63
CA LYS A 60 22.58 -11.56 9.18
C LYS A 60 21.47 -12.54 8.81
N GLU A 61 21.35 -13.66 9.53
CA GLU A 61 20.28 -14.64 9.30
C GLU A 61 18.89 -14.05 9.57
N ILE A 62 18.74 -13.29 10.65
CA ILE A 62 17.48 -12.63 10.99
C ILE A 62 17.13 -11.60 9.92
N GLU A 63 18.08 -10.76 9.51
CA GLU A 63 17.89 -9.77 8.44
C GLU A 63 17.48 -10.42 7.12
N GLU A 64 18.17 -11.48 6.70
CA GLU A 64 17.84 -12.18 5.46
C GLU A 64 16.46 -12.85 5.52
N ARG A 65 16.12 -13.44 6.68
CA ARG A 65 14.82 -14.07 6.89
C ARG A 65 13.69 -13.06 6.88
N THR A 66 13.84 -11.91 7.53
CA THR A 66 12.83 -10.86 7.56
C THR A 66 12.64 -10.26 6.17
N LEU A 67 13.72 -9.96 5.44
CA LEU A 67 13.65 -9.45 4.08
C LEU A 67 12.93 -10.41 3.12
N LYS A 68 13.32 -11.69 3.11
CA LYS A 68 12.65 -12.71 2.29
C LYS A 68 11.18 -12.87 2.66
N SER A 69 10.85 -12.77 3.94
CA SER A 69 9.47 -12.82 4.41
C SER A 69 8.66 -11.64 3.88
N THR A 70 9.21 -10.43 3.95
CA THR A 70 8.55 -9.22 3.43
C THR A 70 8.37 -9.29 1.92
N GLU A 71 9.41 -9.68 1.17
CA GLU A 71 9.31 -9.85 -0.29
C GLU A 71 8.21 -10.83 -0.67
N ARG A 72 8.15 -12.00 -0.01
CA ARG A 72 7.09 -12.99 -0.25
C ARG A 72 5.71 -12.44 0.07
N SER A 73 5.58 -11.72 1.19
CA SER A 73 4.32 -11.11 1.58
C SER A 73 3.84 -10.07 0.56
N LEU A 74 4.74 -9.24 0.04
CA LEU A 74 4.40 -8.25 -0.98
C LEU A 74 4.03 -8.89 -2.31
N LEU A 75 4.76 -9.92 -2.75
CA LEU A 75 4.43 -10.65 -3.98
C LEU A 75 3.06 -11.34 -3.87
N ALA A 76 2.77 -11.99 -2.74
CA ALA A 76 1.46 -12.58 -2.50
C ALA A 76 0.35 -11.52 -2.47
N THR A 77 0.65 -10.33 -1.94
CA THR A 77 -0.29 -9.19 -1.95
C THR A 77 -0.54 -8.70 -3.37
N ALA A 78 0.50 -8.59 -4.20
CA ALA A 78 0.39 -8.19 -5.60
C ALA A 78 -0.49 -9.18 -6.39
N GLU A 79 -0.26 -10.48 -6.19
CA GLU A 79 -1.06 -11.53 -6.83
C GLU A 79 -2.53 -11.44 -6.43
N GLU A 80 -2.84 -11.23 -5.14
CA GLU A 80 -4.22 -11.07 -4.70
C GLU A 80 -4.86 -9.79 -5.23
N LEU A 81 -4.13 -8.67 -5.30
CA LEU A 81 -4.63 -7.44 -5.92
C LEU A 81 -4.98 -7.66 -7.40
N MET A 82 -4.14 -8.35 -8.16
CA MET A 82 -4.46 -8.69 -9.55
C MET A 82 -5.74 -9.53 -9.65
N ARG A 83 -5.90 -10.51 -8.77
CA ARG A 83 -7.11 -11.34 -8.71
C ARG A 83 -8.35 -10.53 -8.34
N GLN A 84 -8.23 -9.55 -7.44
CA GLN A 84 -9.29 -8.63 -7.08
C GLN A 84 -9.68 -7.72 -8.24
N ARG A 85 -8.68 -7.14 -8.93
CA ARG A 85 -8.90 -6.34 -10.14
C ARG A 85 -9.73 -7.10 -11.17
N GLU A 86 -9.39 -8.35 -11.46
CA GLU A 86 -10.13 -9.16 -12.43
C GLU A 86 -11.60 -9.39 -12.02
N GLN A 87 -11.88 -9.51 -10.71
CA GLN A 87 -13.26 -9.60 -10.21
C GLN A 87 -14.02 -8.28 -10.35
N LEU A 88 -13.36 -7.15 -10.09
CA LEU A 88 -13.94 -5.82 -10.28
C LEU A 88 -14.26 -5.59 -11.76
N GLU A 89 -13.34 -5.87 -12.67
CA GLU A 89 -13.58 -5.73 -14.11
C GLU A 89 -14.72 -6.64 -14.62
N ARG A 90 -14.82 -7.88 -14.10
CA ARG A 90 -15.97 -8.74 -14.41
C ARG A 90 -17.27 -8.14 -13.91
N SER A 91 -17.26 -7.54 -12.72
CA SER A 91 -18.43 -6.88 -12.14
C SER A 91 -18.84 -5.65 -12.95
N GLU A 92 -17.87 -4.84 -13.39
CA GLU A 92 -18.09 -3.70 -14.27
C GLU A 92 -18.74 -4.12 -15.59
N ARG A 93 -18.18 -5.12 -16.28
CA ARG A 93 -18.75 -5.65 -17.54
C ARG A 93 -20.19 -6.14 -17.36
N ARG A 94 -20.48 -6.82 -16.25
CA ARG A 94 -21.85 -7.26 -15.91
C ARG A 94 -22.79 -6.07 -15.69
N LEU A 95 -22.33 -5.01 -15.02
CA LEU A 95 -23.13 -3.81 -14.83
C LEU A 95 -23.41 -3.06 -16.13
N ASP A 96 -22.47 -3.05 -17.07
CA ASP A 96 -22.70 -2.51 -18.41
C ASP A 96 -23.74 -3.32 -19.19
N GLU A 97 -23.68 -4.65 -19.10
CA GLU A 97 -24.68 -5.55 -19.68
C GLU A 97 -26.06 -5.33 -19.05
N ILE A 98 -26.13 -5.19 -17.72
CA ILE A 98 -27.38 -4.86 -17.01
C ILE A 98 -27.93 -3.52 -17.50
N ASN A 99 -27.11 -2.48 -17.55
CA ASN A 99 -27.55 -1.16 -18.02
C ASN A 99 -28.03 -1.18 -19.49
N SER A 100 -27.36 -1.95 -20.35
CA SER A 100 -27.80 -2.18 -21.74
C SER A 100 -29.14 -2.91 -21.80
N THR A 101 -29.27 -4.00 -21.04
CA THR A 101 -30.48 -4.82 -20.94
C THR A 101 -31.65 -3.99 -20.41
N LEU A 102 -31.41 -3.14 -19.41
CA LEU A 102 -32.41 -2.22 -18.89
C LEU A 102 -32.86 -1.22 -19.95
N ARG A 103 -31.96 -0.69 -20.80
CA ARG A 103 -32.38 0.18 -21.91
C ARG A 103 -33.28 -0.53 -22.91
N ILE A 104 -32.98 -1.78 -23.23
CA ILE A 104 -33.83 -2.62 -24.11
C ILE A 104 -35.18 -2.90 -23.42
N SER A 105 -35.16 -3.30 -22.16
CA SER A 105 -36.34 -3.51 -21.31
C SER A 105 -37.25 -2.28 -21.30
N GLN A 106 -36.67 -1.07 -21.17
CA GLN A 106 -37.44 0.18 -21.21
C GLN A 106 -38.18 0.37 -22.54
N LYS A 107 -37.54 0.05 -23.68
CA LYS A 107 -38.19 0.11 -24.99
C LYS A 107 -39.35 -0.89 -25.08
N HIS A 108 -39.17 -2.09 -24.56
CA HIS A 108 -40.25 -3.09 -24.50
C HIS A 108 -41.41 -2.62 -23.62
N ILE A 109 -41.14 -2.10 -22.42
CA ILE A 109 -42.16 -1.55 -21.52
C ILE A 109 -42.93 -0.41 -22.20
N GLN A 110 -42.24 0.48 -22.93
CA GLN A 110 -42.88 1.55 -23.71
C GLN A 110 -43.74 1.00 -24.85
N GLY A 111 -43.27 -0.02 -25.57
CA GLY A 111 -44.06 -0.71 -26.60
C GLY A 111 -45.35 -1.31 -26.01
N ILE A 112 -45.25 -1.98 -24.86
CA ILE A 112 -46.39 -2.55 -24.14
C ILE A 112 -47.38 -1.44 -23.71
N LYS A 113 -46.89 -0.34 -23.13
CA LYS A 113 -47.75 0.83 -22.82
C LYS A 113 -48.51 1.34 -24.04
N SER A 114 -47.86 1.41 -25.19
CA SER A 114 -48.47 1.90 -26.42
C SER A 114 -49.56 0.97 -26.94
N VAL A 115 -49.38 -0.36 -26.89
CA VAL A 115 -50.42 -1.30 -27.35
C VAL A 115 -51.62 -1.37 -26.39
N PHE A 116 -51.39 -1.33 -25.08
CA PHE A 116 -52.48 -1.27 -24.09
C PHE A 116 -53.20 0.08 -24.12
N GLY A 117 -52.47 1.18 -24.32
CA GLY A 117 -53.05 2.52 -24.46
C GLY A 117 -53.86 2.68 -25.74
N GLY A 118 -53.36 2.17 -26.88
CA GLY A 118 -54.09 2.17 -28.15
C GLY A 118 -55.36 1.32 -28.10
N LEU A 119 -55.29 0.14 -27.48
CA LEU A 119 -56.45 -0.72 -27.28
C LEU A 119 -57.47 -0.11 -26.32
N LYS A 120 -57.02 0.52 -25.23
CA LYS A 120 -57.90 1.24 -24.30
C LYS A 120 -58.59 2.41 -25.01
N ASN A 121 -57.88 3.21 -25.81
CA ASN A 121 -58.46 4.34 -26.53
C ASN A 121 -59.42 3.90 -27.64
N PHE A 122 -59.18 2.73 -28.25
CA PHE A 122 -60.05 2.12 -29.25
C PHE A 122 -61.32 1.50 -28.65
N ILE A 123 -61.20 0.85 -27.49
CA ILE A 123 -62.33 0.23 -26.78
C ILE A 123 -63.14 1.27 -25.97
N SER A 124 -62.51 2.35 -25.49
CA SER A 124 -63.21 3.43 -24.78
C SER A 124 -63.82 4.48 -25.73
N GLY A 125 -64.09 4.10 -26.98
CA GLY A 125 -64.34 4.99 -28.10
C GLY A 125 -65.16 6.23 -27.77
N THR A 126 -64.50 7.39 -27.67
CA THR A 126 -65.07 8.72 -27.92
C THR A 126 -63.96 9.68 -28.39
N LYS A 127 -64.09 10.13 -29.65
CA LYS A 127 -63.69 11.42 -30.26
C LYS A 127 -62.40 12.11 -29.77
N ASN A 128 -61.36 12.13 -30.61
CA ASN A 128 -60.88 13.35 -31.31
C ASN A 128 -59.70 13.04 -32.26
N ALA A 129 -59.71 13.73 -33.40
CA ALA A 129 -58.84 13.57 -34.58
C ALA A 129 -57.38 14.05 -34.36
N PRO A 130 -56.43 13.71 -35.25
CA PRO A 130 -54.99 13.93 -35.05
C PRO A 130 -54.54 15.31 -35.55
N SER A 131 -53.55 15.90 -34.87
CA SER A 131 -52.67 16.93 -35.45
C SER A 131 -51.23 16.45 -35.26
N THR A 132 -50.61 15.99 -36.36
CA THR A 132 -49.67 16.73 -37.20
C THR A 132 -48.31 16.94 -36.52
N SER A 133 -47.36 16.17 -37.04
CA SER A 133 -45.91 16.35 -37.03
C SER A 133 -45.42 17.79 -36.95
N SER A 134 -44.44 18.05 -36.09
CA SER A 134 -43.33 18.94 -36.42
C SER A 134 -42.03 18.46 -35.76
N SER A 135 -41.26 17.73 -36.56
CA SER A 135 -39.82 17.66 -36.46
C SER A 135 -39.23 19.05 -36.67
N THR A 136 -38.40 19.53 -35.74
CA THR A 136 -37.41 20.58 -36.02
C THR A 136 -36.06 20.14 -35.48
N SER A 137 -35.18 19.87 -36.43
CA SER A 137 -33.74 19.75 -36.32
C SER A 137 -33.11 21.15 -36.27
N SER A 138 -32.09 21.34 -35.43
CA SER A 138 -30.83 22.06 -35.76
C SER A 138 -29.95 22.27 -34.50
N GLN A 139 -28.96 21.40 -34.37
CA GLN A 139 -27.49 21.64 -34.32
C GLN A 139 -26.93 23.10 -34.18
N PRO A 140 -25.61 23.24 -33.89
CA PRO A 140 -25.04 23.98 -32.76
C PRO A 140 -24.31 25.28 -33.17
N SER A 141 -23.90 26.06 -32.19
CA SER A 141 -22.87 27.12 -32.32
C SER A 141 -21.87 26.91 -31.17
N SER A 142 -20.59 26.62 -31.38
CA SER A 142 -19.50 27.30 -32.11
C SER A 142 -19.18 28.70 -31.56
N ASN A 143 -18.12 28.76 -30.76
CA ASN A 143 -17.14 29.85 -30.56
C ASN A 143 -16.62 29.70 -29.11
N GLY A 144 -15.33 29.65 -28.80
CA GLY A 144 -14.12 29.89 -29.55
C GLY A 144 -13.09 30.52 -28.60
N PHE A 145 -11.82 30.07 -28.70
CA PHE A 145 -10.58 30.83 -28.41
C PHE A 145 -10.32 31.28 -26.93
N LYS A 146 -9.15 31.17 -26.29
CA LYS A 146 -7.75 30.86 -26.64
C LYS A 146 -6.99 30.29 -25.41
N PRO A 147 -5.90 29.55 -25.61
CA PRO A 147 -4.93 29.20 -24.57
C PRO A 147 -3.90 30.34 -24.34
N THR A 148 -3.57 30.61 -23.08
CA THR A 148 -2.51 31.57 -22.71
C THR A 148 -1.21 30.82 -22.44
N LYS A 149 -0.17 31.23 -23.17
CA LYS A 149 1.23 30.82 -23.07
C LYS A 149 1.93 31.44 -21.83
N LEU A 150 2.82 30.64 -21.24
CA LEU A 150 4.22 30.91 -20.82
C LEU A 150 4.59 32.27 -20.22
N TYR A 151 5.17 32.25 -19.01
CA TYR A 151 6.55 32.73 -18.75
C TYR A 151 7.05 32.26 -17.37
N SER A 152 8.25 31.68 -17.37
CA SER A 152 9.24 31.56 -16.28
C SER A 152 10.55 31.94 -16.95
N PRO A 153 11.37 32.82 -16.36
CA PRO A 153 12.70 32.41 -15.90
C PRO A 153 13.26 33.27 -14.74
N GLU A 154 14.46 32.86 -14.28
CA GLU A 154 15.43 33.56 -13.41
C GLU A 154 15.16 33.38 -11.89
N GLU A 155 16.12 32.97 -11.04
CA GLU A 155 17.58 33.11 -11.07
C GLU A 155 18.27 32.14 -10.07
N GLU A 156 19.46 31.65 -10.42
CA GLU A 156 20.44 31.01 -9.51
C GLU A 156 21.08 32.03 -8.57
N PRO A 157 21.63 31.57 -7.44
CA PRO A 157 23.04 31.87 -7.20
C PRO A 157 23.88 30.62 -6.89
N GLN A 158 25.00 30.54 -7.61
CA GLN A 158 26.21 29.83 -7.21
C GLN A 158 26.79 30.42 -5.92
N GLU A 159 27.13 29.59 -4.94
CA GLU A 159 28.24 29.90 -4.02
C GLU A 159 29.09 28.66 -3.73
N LYS A 160 30.37 28.79 -4.09
CA LYS A 160 31.48 27.94 -3.66
C LYS A 160 31.98 28.47 -2.33
N VAL A 161 32.11 27.63 -1.30
CA VAL A 161 33.10 27.87 -0.24
C VAL A 161 33.60 26.54 0.34
N ASP A 162 34.87 26.25 0.02
CA ASP A 162 35.74 25.32 0.75
C ASP A 162 36.02 25.82 2.17
N LYS A 163 36.37 24.90 3.08
CA LYS A 163 36.58 25.00 4.55
C LYS A 163 35.25 24.95 5.31
N VAL A 164 35.02 24.03 6.24
CA VAL A 164 35.84 23.82 7.44
C VAL A 164 35.73 22.36 7.91
N MET A 165 36.76 21.57 7.58
CA MET A 165 37.19 20.42 8.36
C MET A 165 37.82 20.93 9.67
N SER A 166 36.99 21.19 10.69
CA SER A 166 37.47 21.50 12.04
C SER A 166 36.43 21.14 13.10
N HIS A 167 36.05 19.86 13.17
CA HIS A 167 35.48 19.33 14.40
C HIS A 167 36.60 18.78 15.30
N PRO A 168 36.68 19.18 16.58
CA PRO A 168 37.74 18.75 17.51
C PRO A 168 37.78 17.24 17.72
N GLY A 169 36.68 16.52 17.41
CA GLY A 169 36.62 15.05 17.45
C GLY A 169 37.42 14.33 16.35
N MET A 170 37.87 15.03 15.29
CA MET A 170 38.63 14.41 14.19
C MET A 170 40.15 14.59 14.27
N ARG A 171 40.65 15.45 15.16
CA ARG A 171 42.11 15.64 15.33
C ARG A 171 42.74 14.60 16.26
N ILE A 172 41.95 13.96 17.13
CA ILE A 172 42.45 12.98 18.11
C ILE A 172 42.87 11.65 17.45
N ARG A 173 42.38 11.36 16.23
CA ARG A 173 42.70 10.09 15.53
C ARG A 173 44.01 10.11 14.73
N SER A 174 44.79 11.20 14.77
CA SER A 174 45.96 11.38 13.90
C SER A 174 47.32 11.16 14.57
N MET A 175 47.38 10.78 15.86
CA MET A 175 48.64 10.71 16.60
C MET A 175 48.88 9.39 17.35
N GLU A 176 48.26 8.30 16.90
CA GLU A 176 48.60 6.94 17.33
C GLU A 176 48.69 6.02 16.10
N ASP A 177 49.89 5.99 15.52
CA ASP A 177 50.37 4.92 14.66
C ASP A 177 50.43 3.62 15.47
N GLU A 178 49.32 2.90 15.54
CA GLU A 178 49.25 1.44 15.73
C GLU A 178 47.80 1.02 15.38
N LYS A 179 47.46 1.02 14.08
CA LYS A 179 46.20 0.42 13.61
C LYS A 179 46.36 -1.11 13.60
N PRO A 180 45.54 -1.89 14.31
CA PRO A 180 45.41 -3.31 14.00
C PRO A 180 44.83 -3.43 12.58
N ARG A 181 45.50 -4.22 11.74
CA ARG A 181 45.15 -4.53 10.33
C ARG A 181 43.71 -5.06 10.11
N SER A 182 42.91 -5.23 11.15
CA SER A 182 41.57 -5.81 11.13
C SER A 182 40.42 -4.82 10.89
N THR A 183 40.62 -3.50 10.98
CA THR A 183 39.50 -2.53 10.89
C THR A 183 39.02 -2.25 9.47
N VAL A 184 39.89 -2.36 8.46
CA VAL A 184 39.54 -2.08 7.05
C VAL A 184 38.63 -3.18 6.49
N SER A 185 38.92 -4.43 6.83
CA SER A 185 38.11 -5.60 6.46
C SER A 185 36.71 -5.57 7.07
N HIS A 186 36.59 -5.11 8.33
CA HIS A 186 35.28 -5.00 8.98
C HIS A 186 34.41 -3.90 8.36
N GLN A 187 34.99 -2.74 8.04
CA GLN A 187 34.25 -1.65 7.38
C GLN A 187 33.73 -2.08 6.00
N GLN A 188 34.57 -2.77 5.22
CA GLN A 188 34.18 -3.26 3.90
C GLN A 188 33.03 -4.29 3.99
N ALA A 189 33.09 -5.21 4.95
CA ALA A 189 32.01 -6.19 5.17
C ALA A 189 30.68 -5.53 5.61
N VAL A 190 30.75 -4.43 6.36
CA VAL A 190 29.57 -3.64 6.74
C VAL A 190 29.00 -2.91 5.51
N ASP A 191 29.84 -2.25 4.72
CA ASP A 191 29.41 -1.53 3.51
C ASP A 191 28.77 -2.48 2.48
N ASP A 192 29.29 -3.71 2.33
CA ASP A 192 28.73 -4.74 1.45
C ASP A 192 27.33 -5.19 1.91
N ASN A 193 27.16 -5.45 3.22
CA ASN A 193 25.86 -5.83 3.79
C ASN A 193 24.84 -4.69 3.68
N LEU A 194 25.26 -3.45 3.94
CA LEU A 194 24.42 -2.26 3.79
C LEU A 194 24.01 -2.04 2.33
N SER A 195 24.92 -2.23 1.38
CA SER A 195 24.64 -2.16 -0.05
C SER A 195 23.63 -3.22 -0.47
N HIS A 196 23.78 -4.45 0.04
CA HIS A 196 22.82 -5.53 -0.19
C HIS A 196 21.43 -5.19 0.37
N MET A 197 21.36 -4.69 1.60
CA MET A 197 20.11 -4.24 2.22
C MET A 197 19.47 -3.09 1.44
N LEU A 198 20.26 -2.10 0.97
CA LEU A 198 19.77 -1.01 0.15
C LEU A 198 19.13 -1.53 -1.15
N ASN A 199 19.77 -2.48 -1.82
CA ASN A 199 19.22 -3.09 -3.04
C ASN A 199 17.88 -3.80 -2.76
N HIS A 200 17.76 -4.53 -1.65
CA HIS A 200 16.49 -5.11 -1.23
C HIS A 200 15.43 -4.05 -0.93
N MET A 201 15.78 -2.99 -0.21
CA MET A 201 14.85 -1.90 0.08
C MET A 201 14.39 -1.17 -1.19
N VAL A 202 15.28 -0.96 -2.17
CA VAL A 202 14.91 -0.36 -3.46
C VAL A 202 13.91 -1.26 -4.19
N ARG A 203 14.14 -2.58 -4.22
CA ARG A 203 13.20 -3.52 -4.82
C ARG A 203 11.86 -3.58 -4.08
N LEU A 204 11.88 -3.64 -2.75
CA LEU A 204 10.68 -3.60 -1.90
C LEU A 204 9.90 -2.30 -2.10
N LYS A 205 10.61 -1.17 -2.22
CA LYS A 205 10.01 0.13 -2.54
C LYS A 205 9.36 0.12 -3.91
N GLY A 206 10.02 -0.43 -4.94
CA GLY A 206 9.43 -0.59 -6.27
C GLY A 206 8.11 -1.35 -6.22
N LEU A 207 8.12 -2.54 -5.60
CA LEU A 207 6.90 -3.33 -5.42
C LEU A 207 5.83 -2.57 -4.62
N ALA A 208 6.20 -1.86 -3.56
CA ALA A 208 5.25 -1.08 -2.77
C ALA A 208 4.63 0.08 -3.57
N CYS A 209 5.41 0.74 -4.44
CA CYS A 209 4.90 1.75 -5.36
C CYS A 209 3.93 1.13 -6.37
N ASP A 210 4.29 0.02 -7.02
CA ASP A 210 3.42 -0.67 -7.98
C ASP A 210 2.11 -1.12 -7.31
N LEU A 211 2.19 -1.64 -6.08
CA LEU A 211 1.02 -2.01 -5.28
C LEU A 211 0.14 -0.80 -4.95
N SER A 212 0.74 0.36 -4.63
CA SER A 212 0.00 1.59 -4.36
C SER A 212 -0.73 2.08 -5.62
N GLU A 213 -0.05 2.10 -6.76
CA GLU A 213 -0.66 2.50 -8.04
C GLU A 213 -1.81 1.56 -8.44
N GLU A 214 -1.65 0.25 -8.21
CA GLU A 214 -2.71 -0.72 -8.46
C GLU A 214 -3.91 -0.53 -7.52
N ILE A 215 -3.69 -0.22 -6.24
CA ILE A 215 -4.77 0.12 -5.29
C ILE A 215 -5.51 1.38 -5.74
N ASP A 216 -4.78 2.43 -6.13
CA ASP A 216 -5.39 3.68 -6.61
C ASP A 216 -6.21 3.44 -7.89
N SER A 217 -5.70 2.63 -8.82
CA SER A 217 -6.43 2.22 -10.03
C SER A 217 -7.70 1.41 -9.69
N GLN A 218 -7.63 0.50 -8.72
CA GLN A 218 -8.79 -0.26 -8.28
C GLN A 218 -9.83 0.62 -7.59
N ASN A 219 -9.42 1.63 -6.82
CA ASN A 219 -10.35 2.59 -6.20
C ASN A 219 -11.16 3.34 -7.26
N GLU A 220 -10.52 3.83 -8.33
CA GLU A 220 -11.22 4.46 -9.45
C GLU A 220 -12.21 3.49 -10.13
N LEU A 221 -11.82 2.23 -10.30
CA LEU A 221 -12.71 1.20 -10.86
C LEU A 221 -13.92 0.93 -9.94
N ILE A 222 -13.72 0.90 -8.62
CA ILE A 222 -14.79 0.73 -7.64
C ILE A 222 -15.77 1.89 -7.70
N ASP A 223 -15.30 3.14 -7.80
CA ASP A 223 -16.16 4.32 -7.93
C ASP A 223 -17.02 4.24 -9.20
N ASN A 224 -16.42 3.83 -10.33
CA ASN A 224 -17.15 3.63 -11.58
C ASN A 224 -18.21 2.51 -11.48
N ILE A 225 -17.87 1.40 -10.82
CA ILE A 225 -18.80 0.30 -10.53
C ILE A 225 -19.94 0.77 -9.64
N HIS A 226 -19.65 1.56 -8.61
CA HIS A 226 -20.63 2.12 -7.69
C HIS A 226 -21.64 3.00 -8.45
N ASP A 227 -21.15 3.93 -9.26
CA ASP A 227 -21.97 4.80 -10.12
C ASP A 227 -22.86 4.01 -11.08
N LYS A 228 -22.30 3.00 -11.75
CA LYS A 228 -23.06 2.12 -12.67
C LYS A 228 -24.12 1.32 -11.92
N THR A 229 -23.80 0.87 -10.70
CA THR A 229 -24.73 0.13 -9.83
C THR A 229 -25.90 1.01 -9.40
N GLU A 230 -25.65 2.23 -8.93
CA GLU A 230 -26.73 3.15 -8.55
C GLU A 230 -27.66 3.47 -9.72
N ARG A 231 -27.12 3.68 -10.91
CA ARG A 231 -27.92 3.95 -12.12
C ARG A 231 -28.77 2.74 -12.50
N ALA A 232 -28.19 1.54 -12.43
CA ALA A 232 -28.92 0.30 -12.69
C ALA A 232 -30.05 0.12 -11.68
N ASP A 233 -29.77 0.29 -10.38
CA ASP A 233 -30.74 0.15 -9.29
C ASP A 233 -31.94 1.10 -9.44
N ARG A 234 -31.69 2.40 -9.64
CA ARG A 234 -32.74 3.40 -9.87
C ARG A 234 -33.59 3.04 -11.10
N THR A 235 -32.96 2.54 -12.16
CA THR A 235 -33.64 2.16 -13.39
C THR A 235 -34.49 0.90 -13.22
N ILE A 236 -33.97 -0.12 -12.54
CA ILE A 236 -34.70 -1.35 -12.18
C ILE A 236 -35.94 -1.00 -11.35
N HIS A 237 -35.79 -0.19 -10.30
CA HIS A 237 -36.92 0.23 -9.47
C HIS A 237 -38.00 0.97 -10.26
N LYS A 238 -37.60 1.88 -11.16
CA LYS A 238 -38.53 2.58 -12.04
C LYS A 238 -39.26 1.61 -12.97
N GLN A 239 -38.53 0.72 -13.64
CA GLN A 239 -39.10 -0.26 -14.57
C GLN A 239 -40.05 -1.23 -13.85
N ASN A 240 -39.67 -1.72 -12.67
CA ASN A 240 -40.51 -2.61 -11.87
C ASN A 240 -41.83 -1.93 -11.48
N LYS A 241 -41.80 -0.65 -11.10
CA LYS A 241 -43.02 0.15 -10.85
C LYS A 241 -43.88 0.31 -12.10
N GLU A 242 -43.27 0.49 -13.27
CA GLU A 242 -44.00 0.62 -14.53
C GLU A 242 -44.65 -0.70 -14.97
N ILE A 243 -43.93 -1.82 -14.87
CA ILE A 243 -44.45 -3.17 -15.13
C ILE A 243 -45.61 -3.47 -14.17
N SER A 244 -45.45 -3.18 -12.88
CA SER A 244 -46.51 -3.38 -11.88
C SER A 244 -47.78 -2.57 -12.16
N LYS A 245 -47.67 -1.44 -12.86
CA LYS A 245 -48.83 -0.65 -13.31
C LYS A 245 -49.47 -1.20 -14.58
N LEU A 246 -48.69 -1.85 -15.44
CA LEU A 246 -49.18 -2.48 -16.67
C LEU A 246 -49.89 -3.82 -16.39
N ALA A 247 -49.47 -4.51 -15.34
CA ALA A 247 -50.07 -5.78 -14.92
C ALA A 247 -51.39 -5.63 -14.14
N LYS A 248 -51.81 -4.39 -13.83
CA LYS A 248 -53.08 -4.05 -13.18
C LYS A 248 -54.06 -3.50 -14.20
#